data_AF-A0A5C1A4L4-F1
#
_entry.id   AF-A0A5C1A4L4-F1
#
_cell.length_a   1.000
_cell.length_b   1.000
_cell.length_c   1.000
_cell.angle_alpha   90.00
_cell.angle_beta   90.00
_cell.angle_gamma   90.00
#
_symmetry.space_group_name_H-M   'P 1'
#
loop_
_entity.id
_entity.type
_entity.pdbx_description
1 polymer ?
#
loop_
_entity_poly.entity_id
_entity_poly.type
_entity_poly.pdbx_seq_one_letter_code
_entity_poly.pdbx_strand_id
1 'polypeptide(L)'
;MSDPLKQSVDRITSFATTLNKASDSLICVIKDLEDFLAQNGVGVSTYVEIKRSPDIFDGPDDITSVGYDRWEGKFRIVVWEGTDQSAGTCKPWGECDRATKLLSASFLPQLLKRIADDLEQDAKSAMDAAEQVAKAIEPALKSKGGKK
;
A
#
# COMPACT_ATOMS: atom_id res chain seq x y z
N MET A 1 -49.83 -4.53 8.49
CA MET A 1 -48.77 -3.75 7.81
C MET A 1 -47.59 -3.73 8.76
N SER A 2 -46.43 -4.22 8.35
CA SER A 2 -45.24 -4.23 9.20
C SER A 2 -44.80 -2.79 9.50
N ASP A 3 -44.50 -2.53 10.77
CA ASP A 3 -43.98 -1.25 11.25
C ASP A 3 -42.73 -0.83 10.43
N PRO A 4 -42.76 0.35 9.76
CA PRO A 4 -41.62 0.87 9.00
C PRO A 4 -40.33 0.94 9.81
N LEU A 5 -40.42 1.18 11.12
CA LEU A 5 -39.24 1.21 11.99
C LEU A 5 -38.61 -0.19 12.13
N LYS A 6 -39.45 -1.22 12.31
CA LYS A 6 -39.00 -2.61 12.40
C LYS A 6 -38.29 -3.05 11.11
N GLN A 7 -38.85 -2.71 9.94
CA GLN A 7 -38.21 -3.00 8.66
C GLN A 7 -36.84 -2.33 8.52
N SER A 8 -36.71 -1.07 8.95
CA SER A 8 -35.43 -0.36 8.93
C SER A 8 -34.39 -1.03 9.84
N VAL A 9 -34.76 -1.45 11.05
CA VAL A 9 -33.87 -2.15 11.97
C VAL A 9 -33.40 -3.49 11.41
N ASP A 10 -34.31 -4.27 10.82
CA ASP A 10 -33.98 -5.55 10.19
C ASP A 10 -33.00 -5.36 9.01
N ARG A 11 -33.22 -4.32 8.19
CA ARG A 11 -32.32 -3.96 7.08
C ARG A 11 -30.94 -3.55 7.56
N ILE A 12 -30.86 -2.67 8.58
CA ILE A 12 -29.57 -2.24 9.15
C ILE A 12 -28.78 -3.45 9.67
N THR A 13 -29.45 -4.35 10.40
CA THR A 13 -28.83 -5.56 10.96
C THR A 13 -28.30 -6.48 9.85
N SER A 14 -29.10 -6.67 8.80
CA SER A 14 -28.69 -7.45 7.63
C SER A 14 -27.47 -6.84 6.92
N PHE A 15 -27.51 -5.54 6.62
CA PHE A 15 -26.39 -4.86 5.95
C PHE A 15 -25.12 -4.83 6.82
N ALA A 16 -25.25 -4.57 8.12
CA ALA A 16 -24.10 -4.60 9.03
C ALA A 16 -23.42 -5.98 9.02
N THR A 17 -24.19 -7.06 9.03
CA THR A 17 -23.68 -8.43 8.94
C THR A 17 -22.94 -8.67 7.62
N THR A 18 -23.51 -8.23 6.49
CA THR A 18 -22.88 -8.36 5.18
C THR A 18 -21.58 -7.56 5.08
N LEU A 19 -21.57 -6.32 5.58
CA LEU A 19 -20.38 -5.46 5.56
C LEU A 19 -19.26 -6.02 6.44
N ASN A 20 -19.59 -6.61 7.59
CA ASN A 20 -18.59 -7.26 8.43
C ASN A 20 -17.98 -8.47 7.73
N LYS A 21 -18.81 -9.36 7.15
CA LYS A 21 -18.32 -10.50 6.37
C LYS A 21 -17.43 -10.07 5.20
N ALA A 22 -17.82 -9.02 4.48
CA ALA A 22 -17.00 -8.48 3.40
C ALA A 22 -15.65 -7.95 3.91
N SER A 23 -15.65 -7.22 5.02
CA SER A 23 -14.43 -6.73 5.67
C SER A 23 -13.52 -7.88 6.12
N ASP A 24 -14.07 -8.93 6.72
CA ASP A 24 -13.30 -10.09 7.19
C ASP A 24 -12.68 -10.86 6.01
N SER A 25 -13.45 -11.09 4.95
CA SER A 25 -12.93 -11.70 3.71
C SER A 25 -11.79 -10.87 3.10
N LEU A 26 -11.93 -9.53 3.08
CA LEU A 26 -10.88 -8.66 2.57
C LEU A 26 -9.60 -8.74 3.42
N ILE A 27 -9.71 -8.85 4.75
CA ILE A 27 -8.54 -9.04 5.62
C ILE A 27 -7.76 -10.30 5.24
N CYS A 28 -8.46 -11.41 4.97
CA CYS A 28 -7.82 -12.65 4.53
C CYS A 28 -7.09 -12.46 3.19
N VAL A 29 -7.77 -11.86 2.21
CA VAL A 29 -7.17 -11.59 0.88
C VAL A 29 -5.94 -10.68 0.99
N ILE A 30 -6.00 -9.64 1.83
CA ILE A 30 -4.85 -8.75 2.04
C ILE A 30 -3.69 -9.50 2.67
N LYS A 31 -3.95 -10.37 3.64
CA LYS A 31 -2.89 -11.18 4.26
C LYS A 31 -2.23 -12.11 3.23
N ASP A 32 -3.03 -12.81 2.44
CA ASP A 32 -2.50 -13.70 1.38
C ASP A 32 -1.66 -12.91 0.37
N LEU A 33 -2.06 -11.68 0.06
CA LEU A 33 -1.33 -10.79 -0.81
C LEU A 33 -0.02 -10.28 -0.19
N GLU A 34 -0.04 -9.86 1.08
CA GLU A 34 1.15 -9.48 1.83
C GLU A 34 2.17 -10.63 1.89
N ASP A 35 1.69 -11.85 2.17
CA ASP A 35 2.51 -13.05 2.21
C ASP A 35 3.10 -13.37 0.82
N PHE A 36 2.32 -13.23 -0.25
CA PHE A 36 2.80 -13.39 -1.62
C PHE A 36 3.91 -12.39 -1.97
N LEU A 37 3.71 -11.11 -1.68
CA LEU A 37 4.72 -10.07 -1.95
C LEU A 37 6.00 -10.31 -1.15
N ALA A 38 5.86 -10.69 0.13
CA ALA A 38 7.00 -11.00 1.00
C ALA A 38 7.78 -12.23 0.53
N GLN A 39 7.11 -13.29 0.10
CA GLN A 39 7.75 -14.51 -0.43
C GLN A 39 8.56 -14.24 -1.70
N ASN A 40 8.14 -13.27 -2.51
CA ASN A 40 8.86 -12.84 -3.70
C ASN A 40 9.92 -11.76 -3.42
N GLY A 41 10.12 -11.37 -2.15
CA GLY A 41 11.12 -10.38 -1.77
C GLY A 41 10.83 -8.96 -2.28
N VAL A 42 9.54 -8.64 -2.50
CA VAL A 42 9.14 -7.30 -2.95
C VAL A 42 9.38 -6.30 -1.81
N GLY A 43 10.23 -5.31 -2.08
CA GLY A 43 10.68 -4.33 -1.08
C GLY A 43 10.60 -2.89 -1.58
N VAL A 44 9.56 -2.56 -2.33
CA VAL A 44 9.31 -1.22 -2.88
C VAL A 44 8.30 -0.47 -2.03
N SER A 45 8.51 0.83 -1.81
CA SER A 45 7.55 1.70 -1.13
C SER A 45 6.74 2.48 -2.17
N THR A 46 5.43 2.31 -2.20
CA THR A 46 4.57 3.00 -3.19
C THR A 46 3.17 3.26 -2.66
N TYR A 47 2.50 4.28 -3.23
CA TYR A 47 1.19 4.76 -2.79
C TYR A 47 0.28 5.09 -3.97
N VAL A 48 -1.01 4.87 -3.77
CA VAL A 48 -2.10 5.26 -4.66
C VAL A 48 -3.07 6.13 -3.87
N GLU A 49 -3.30 7.34 -4.36
CA GLU A 49 -4.27 8.28 -3.80
C GLU A 49 -5.70 7.74 -4.01
N ILE A 50 -6.45 7.63 -2.92
CA ILE A 50 -7.85 7.18 -2.90
C ILE A 50 -8.80 8.38 -2.96
N LYS A 51 -8.50 9.40 -2.15
CA LYS A 51 -9.35 10.56 -1.97
C LYS A 51 -8.50 11.78 -1.64
N ARG A 52 -8.87 12.90 -2.23
CA ARG A 52 -8.42 14.24 -1.89
C ARG A 52 -9.63 15.09 -1.55
N SER A 53 -9.66 15.63 -0.35
CA SER A 53 -10.73 16.52 0.12
C SER A 53 -10.15 17.92 0.23
N PRO A 54 -10.61 18.88 -0.60
CA PRO A 54 -10.12 20.24 -0.52
C PRO A 54 -10.53 20.87 0.80
N ASP A 55 -9.63 21.62 1.41
CA ASP A 55 -9.95 22.39 2.61
C ASP A 55 -10.85 23.58 2.25
N ILE A 56 -11.87 23.82 3.08
CA ILE A 56 -12.89 24.86 2.81
C ILE A 56 -12.36 26.26 3.13
N PHE A 57 -11.24 26.36 3.85
CA PHE A 57 -10.64 27.60 4.35
C PHE A 57 -9.27 27.90 3.72
N ASP A 58 -9.00 27.37 2.51
CA ASP A 58 -7.73 27.55 1.78
C ASP A 58 -6.52 26.94 2.51
N GLY A 59 -6.77 25.93 3.35
CA GLY A 59 -5.75 25.08 3.98
C GLY A 59 -5.24 23.95 3.07
N PRO A 60 -4.27 23.16 3.55
CA PRO A 60 -3.74 22.03 2.79
C PRO A 60 -4.81 20.93 2.61
N ASP A 61 -4.84 20.31 1.43
CA ASP A 61 -5.80 19.24 1.12
C ASP A 61 -5.59 18.01 2.02
N ASP A 62 -6.70 17.45 2.51
CA ASP A 62 -6.68 16.13 3.16
C ASP A 62 -6.58 15.03 2.10
N ILE A 63 -5.53 14.22 2.20
CA ILE A 63 -5.21 13.15 1.28
C ILE A 63 -5.27 11.82 2.02
N THR A 64 -6.02 10.88 1.44
CA THR A 64 -6.05 9.47 1.86
C THR A 64 -5.46 8.63 0.74
N SER A 65 -4.47 7.80 1.08
CA SER A 65 -3.77 6.92 0.13
C SER A 65 -3.67 5.50 0.67
N VAL A 66 -3.77 4.50 -0.20
CA VAL A 66 -3.37 3.13 0.11
C VAL A 66 -1.98 2.89 -0.45
N GLY A 67 -1.12 2.23 0.31
CA GLY A 67 0.25 1.99 -0.10
C GLY A 67 0.76 0.61 0.29
N TYR A 68 1.94 0.30 -0.20
CA TYR A 68 2.77 -0.80 0.26
C TYR A 68 4.05 -0.18 0.80
N ASP A 69 4.27 -0.31 2.11
CA ASP A 69 5.41 0.33 2.77
C ASP A 69 5.86 -0.45 4.01
N ARG A 70 7.01 -0.06 4.56
CA ARG A 70 7.62 -0.74 5.69
C ARG A 70 6.94 -0.33 7.01
N TRP A 71 6.25 -1.28 7.63
CA TRP A 71 5.67 -1.18 8.95
C TRP A 71 6.34 -2.17 9.91
N GLU A 72 6.89 -1.68 11.02
CA GLU A 72 7.58 -2.50 12.04
C GLU A 72 8.62 -3.47 11.45
N GLY A 73 9.37 -3.00 10.45
CA GLY A 73 10.45 -3.75 9.82
C GLY A 73 10.03 -4.70 8.69
N LYS A 74 8.73 -4.88 8.44
CA LYS A 74 8.18 -5.68 7.33
C LYS A 74 7.41 -4.82 6.34
N PHE A 75 7.42 -5.17 5.06
CA PHE A 75 6.55 -4.48 4.10
C PHE A 75 5.10 -4.99 4.24
N ARG A 76 4.17 -4.05 4.32
CA ARG A 76 2.74 -4.29 4.54
C ARG A 76 1.91 -3.37 3.67
N ILE A 77 0.67 -3.75 3.42
CA ILE A 77 -0.31 -2.83 2.86
C ILE A 77 -0.74 -1.89 3.97
N VAL A 78 -0.58 -0.60 3.73
CA VAL A 78 -0.84 0.47 4.67
C VAL A 78 -1.86 1.46 4.12
N VAL A 79 -2.53 2.18 4.99
CA VAL A 79 -3.29 3.38 4.64
C VAL A 79 -2.58 4.56 5.27
N TRP A 80 -2.33 5.57 4.45
CA TRP A 80 -1.80 6.86 4.87
C TRP A 80 -2.89 7.92 4.76
N GLU A 81 -3.06 8.69 5.82
CA GLU A 81 -4.01 9.80 5.92
C GLU A 81 -3.26 11.03 6.46
N GLY A 82 -3.25 12.11 5.70
CA GLY A 82 -2.55 13.33 6.09
C GLY A 82 -2.83 14.47 5.13
N THR A 83 -1.97 15.48 5.19
CA THR A 83 -2.03 16.61 4.25
C THR A 83 -0.74 16.67 3.45
N ASP A 84 -0.75 17.37 2.32
CA ASP A 84 0.46 17.57 1.50
C ASP A 84 1.61 18.29 2.25
N GLN A 85 1.28 19.05 3.30
CA GLN A 85 2.20 19.88 4.07
C GLN A 85 2.59 19.30 5.45
N SER A 86 2.02 18.17 5.87
CA SER A 86 2.24 17.63 7.23
C SER A 86 2.50 16.13 7.27
N ALA A 87 3.12 15.67 8.36
CA ALA A 87 3.29 14.24 8.62
C ALA A 87 1.91 13.61 8.85
N GLY A 88 1.45 12.81 7.88
CA GLY A 88 0.24 12.03 8.02
C GLY A 88 0.39 10.85 8.98
N THR A 89 -0.75 10.24 9.31
CA THR A 89 -0.78 8.96 10.03
C THR A 89 -0.72 7.82 9.02
N CYS A 90 0.16 6.86 9.27
CA CYS A 90 0.26 5.62 8.51
C CYS A 90 -0.13 4.47 9.43
N LYS A 91 -0.95 3.53 8.95
CA LYS A 91 -1.34 2.32 9.70
C LYS A 91 -1.48 1.12 8.77
N PRO A 92 -1.23 -0.11 9.24
CA PRO A 92 -1.52 -1.32 8.47
C PRO A 92 -3.00 -1.38 8.10
N TRP A 93 -3.29 -1.79 6.86
CA TRP A 93 -4.65 -1.84 6.33
C TRP A 93 -5.59 -2.68 7.22
N GLY A 94 -5.07 -3.78 7.78
CA GLY A 94 -5.80 -4.65 8.71
C GLY A 94 -6.22 -3.98 10.02
N GLU A 95 -5.59 -2.87 10.41
CA GLU A 95 -5.86 -2.12 11.65
C GLU A 95 -6.75 -0.88 11.40
N CYS A 96 -6.99 -0.52 10.15
CA CYS A 96 -7.91 0.56 9.80
C CYS A 96 -9.37 0.23 10.18
N ASP A 97 -10.18 1.27 10.35
CA ASP A 97 -11.62 1.09 10.54
C ASP A 97 -12.29 0.52 9.28
N ARG A 98 -13.51 0.02 9.45
CA ARG A 98 -14.26 -0.65 8.37
C ARG A 98 -14.54 0.28 7.18
N ALA A 99 -14.81 1.56 7.42
CA ALA A 99 -15.12 2.48 6.33
C ALA A 99 -13.88 2.70 5.47
N THR A 100 -12.73 2.95 6.09
CA THR A 100 -11.45 3.11 5.40
C THR A 100 -11.03 1.82 4.67
N LYS A 101 -11.24 0.64 5.28
CA LYS A 101 -11.00 -0.65 4.62
C LYS A 101 -11.85 -0.81 3.35
N LEU A 102 -13.15 -0.60 3.45
CA LEU A 102 -14.06 -0.77 2.31
C LEU A 102 -13.79 0.26 1.21
N LEU A 103 -13.44 1.50 1.57
CA LEU A 103 -13.09 2.55 0.63
C LEU A 103 -11.79 2.24 -0.11
N SER A 104 -10.75 1.83 0.62
CA SER A 104 -9.42 1.56 0.04
C SER A 104 -9.36 0.24 -0.73
N ALA A 105 -10.22 -0.74 -0.40
CA ALA A 105 -10.24 -2.05 -1.05
C ALA A 105 -10.38 -1.99 -2.58
N SER A 106 -11.16 -1.04 -3.11
CA SER A 106 -11.33 -0.89 -4.56
C SER A 106 -10.08 -0.37 -5.28
N PHE A 107 -9.09 0.15 -4.55
CA PHE A 107 -7.84 0.69 -5.10
C PHE A 107 -6.67 -0.30 -5.02
N LEU A 108 -6.84 -1.44 -4.36
CA LEU A 108 -5.81 -2.47 -4.26
C LEU A 108 -5.34 -3.00 -5.63
N PRO A 109 -6.20 -3.22 -6.64
CA PRO A 109 -5.72 -3.61 -7.97
C PRO A 109 -4.81 -2.55 -8.60
N GLN A 110 -5.12 -1.27 -8.39
CA GLN A 110 -4.28 -0.17 -8.88
C GLN A 110 -2.95 -0.11 -8.12
N LEU A 111 -2.96 -0.35 -6.82
CA LEU A 111 -1.74 -0.46 -6.02
C LEU A 111 -0.84 -1.59 -6.51
N LEU A 112 -1.39 -2.77 -6.80
CA LEU A 112 -0.62 -3.89 -7.34
C LEU A 112 0.01 -3.58 -8.70
N LYS A 113 -0.75 -2.93 -9.57
CA LYS A 113 -0.20 -2.46 -10.84
C LYS A 113 0.97 -1.51 -10.60
N ARG A 114 0.81 -0.56 -9.66
CA ARG A 114 1.86 0.41 -9.35
C ARG A 114 3.11 -0.24 -8.77
N ILE A 115 2.95 -1.23 -7.88
CA ILE A 115 4.06 -2.03 -7.35
C ILE A 115 4.82 -2.72 -8.50
N ALA A 116 4.11 -3.30 -9.47
CA ALA A 116 4.75 -3.95 -10.62
C ALA A 116 5.50 -2.94 -11.51
N ASP A 117 4.89 -1.79 -11.79
CA ASP A 117 5.52 -0.71 -12.58
C ASP A 117 6.81 -0.19 -11.89
N ASP A 118 6.74 0.06 -10.56
CA ASP A 118 7.89 0.54 -9.79
C ASP A 118 8.99 -0.55 -9.68
N LEU A 119 8.63 -1.82 -9.54
CA LEU A 119 9.59 -2.94 -9.56
C LEU A 119 10.32 -3.08 -10.90
N GLU A 120 9.61 -2.91 -12.02
CA GLU A 120 10.23 -2.94 -13.36
C GLU A 120 11.23 -1.80 -13.52
N GLN A 121 10.86 -0.60 -13.06
CA GLN A 121 11.72 0.57 -13.09
C GLN A 121 12.96 0.40 -12.20
N ASP A 122 12.80 -0.13 -10.98
CA ASP A 122 13.89 -0.40 -10.06
C ASP A 122 14.84 -1.48 -10.59
N ALA A 123 14.29 -2.56 -11.17
CA ALA A 123 15.10 -3.62 -11.77
C ALA A 123 15.99 -3.08 -12.90
N LYS A 124 15.42 -2.26 -13.80
CA LYS A 124 16.17 -1.62 -14.87
C LYS A 124 17.28 -0.72 -14.31
N SER A 125 16.94 0.14 -13.36
CA SER A 125 17.88 1.08 -12.73
C SER A 125 19.01 0.35 -11.99
N ALA A 126 18.70 -0.76 -11.33
CA ALA A 126 19.68 -1.58 -10.62
C ALA A 126 20.65 -2.28 -11.58
N MET A 127 20.17 -2.78 -12.73
CA MET A 127 21.03 -3.38 -13.76
C MET A 127 22.01 -2.34 -14.33
N ASP A 128 21.51 -1.15 -14.67
CA ASP A 128 22.34 -0.06 -15.19
C ASP A 128 23.40 0.36 -14.15
N ALA A 129 23.01 0.49 -12.88
CA ALA A 129 23.92 0.83 -11.79
C ALA A 129 24.97 -0.27 -11.55
N ALA A 130 24.56 -1.54 -11.57
CA ALA A 130 25.49 -2.66 -11.41
C ALA A 130 26.54 -2.70 -12.52
N GLU A 131 26.16 -2.43 -13.77
CA GLU A 131 27.10 -2.36 -14.89
C GLU A 131 28.10 -1.20 -14.72
N GLN A 132 27.62 -0.02 -14.30
CA GLN A 132 28.48 1.13 -14.05
C GLN A 132 29.49 0.86 -12.93
N VAL A 133 29.03 0.25 -11.83
CA VAL A 133 29.88 -0.11 -10.69
C VAL A 133 30.92 -1.17 -11.10
N ALA A 134 30.51 -2.20 -11.85
CA ALA A 134 31.43 -3.21 -12.35
C ALA A 134 32.53 -2.59 -13.22
N LYS A 135 32.18 -1.74 -14.19
CA LYS A 135 33.14 -1.04 -15.05
C LYS A 135 34.11 -0.17 -14.26
N ALA A 136 33.63 0.52 -13.22
CA ALA A 136 34.45 1.41 -12.41
C ALA A 136 35.44 0.65 -11.49
N ILE A 137 35.01 -0.48 -10.93
CA ILE A 137 35.74 -1.18 -9.86
C ILE A 137 36.61 -2.33 -10.39
N GLU A 138 36.23 -2.98 -11.50
CA GLU A 138 36.97 -4.11 -12.07
C GLU A 138 38.47 -3.84 -12.32
N PRO A 139 38.89 -2.70 -12.90
CA PRO A 139 40.31 -2.42 -13.10
C PRO A 139 41.07 -2.30 -11.78
N ALA A 140 40.46 -1.71 -10.75
CA ALA A 140 41.04 -1.55 -9.43
C ALA A 140 41.24 -2.90 -8.72
N LEU A 141 40.27 -3.82 -8.85
CA LEU A 141 40.36 -5.18 -8.30
C LEU A 141 41.40 -6.03 -9.04
N LYS A 142 41.51 -5.93 -10.37
CA LYS A 142 42.49 -6.68 -11.19
C LYS A 142 43.93 -6.18 -10.95
N SER A 143 44.14 -4.90 -10.65
CA SER A 143 45.48 -4.33 -10.43
C SER A 143 46.22 -4.82 -9.16
N LYS A 144 45.49 -5.33 -8.15
CA LYS A 144 46.08 -5.80 -6.88
C LYS A 144 46.49 -7.28 -6.87
N GLY A 145 46.14 -8.06 -7.91
CA GLY A 145 46.47 -9.48 -8.01
C GLY A 145 47.80 -9.82 -8.70
N GLY A 146 48.49 -8.83 -9.27
CA GLY A 146 49.65 -9.04 -10.14
C GLY A 146 50.99 -8.58 -9.57
N LYS A 147 51.38 -9.04 -8.37
CA LYS A 147 52.78 -9.05 -7.93
C LYS A 147 53.04 -10.21 -6.96
N LYS A 148 53.46 -11.35 -7.51
CA LYS A 148 54.43 -12.26 -6.92
C LYS A 148 55.26 -12.88 -8.04
#